data_AF-A0A1X7BN20-F1
#
_entry.id   AF-A0A1X7BN20-F1
#
_cell.length_a   1.000
_cell.length_b   1.000
_cell.length_c   1.000
_cell.angle_alpha   90.00
_cell.angle_beta   90.00
_cell.angle_gamma   90.00
#
_symmetry.space_group_name_H-M   'P 1'
#
loop_
_entity.id
_entity.type
_entity.pdbx_description
1 polymer ?
#
loop_
_entity_poly.entity_id
_entity_poly.type
_entity_poly.pdbx_seq_one_letter_code
_entity_poly.pdbx_strand_id
1 'polypeptide(L)'
;MIEKKMDDNELESVFDAAKETASLPSSDLMSQVMRDAMAVQAGFAVPPVEARPRGIWQELFRVLGGWPTMAGLATAAVAGVWIGAFPPGFLPDLQAAYLGADDAAYLIDTAADGGFDLVEEAI
;
A
#
# COMPACT_ATOMS: atom_id res chain seq x y z
N MET A 1 -4.10 18.14 -52.10
CA MET A 1 -5.13 18.00 -51.03
C MET A 1 -4.46 18.38 -49.74
N ILE A 2 -4.89 19.47 -49.10
CA ILE A 2 -4.40 19.88 -47.77
C ILE A 2 -5.30 19.17 -46.77
N GLU A 3 -4.74 18.27 -45.98
CA GLU A 3 -5.42 17.62 -44.87
C GLU A 3 -5.67 18.65 -43.77
N LYS A 4 -6.94 19.01 -43.55
CA LYS A 4 -7.34 19.89 -42.44
C LYS A 4 -7.31 19.05 -41.16
N LYS A 5 -6.31 19.26 -40.30
CA LYS A 5 -6.32 18.74 -38.93
C LYS A 5 -7.51 19.37 -38.19
N MET A 6 -8.51 18.56 -37.83
CA MET A 6 -9.58 18.97 -36.94
C MET A 6 -9.02 19.17 -35.53
N ASP A 7 -9.48 20.21 -34.85
CA ASP A 7 -9.19 20.47 -33.44
C ASP A 7 -9.95 19.48 -32.55
N ASP A 8 -9.42 19.18 -31.36
CA ASP A 8 -9.99 18.21 -30.43
C ASP A 8 -11.42 18.61 -30.00
N ASN A 9 -11.71 19.92 -29.90
CA ASN A 9 -13.04 20.42 -29.59
C ASN A 9 -14.07 20.19 -30.72
N GLU A 10 -13.63 20.30 -31.99
CA GLU A 10 -14.48 20.01 -33.13
C GLU A 10 -14.81 18.51 -33.17
N LEU A 11 -13.83 17.65 -32.86
CA LEU A 11 -14.03 16.20 -32.75
C LEU A 11 -15.01 15.82 -31.64
N GLU A 12 -14.87 16.40 -30.44
CA GLU A 12 -15.78 16.13 -29.32
C GLU A 12 -17.23 16.47 -29.68
N SER A 13 -17.46 17.60 -30.37
CA SER A 13 -18.79 18.00 -30.82
C SER A 13 -19.44 17.00 -31.79
N VAL A 14 -18.64 16.38 -32.65
CA VAL A 14 -19.09 15.35 -33.60
C VAL A 14 -19.40 14.04 -32.87
N PHE A 15 -18.58 13.66 -31.87
CA PHE A 15 -18.84 12.48 -31.06
C PHE A 15 -20.09 12.64 -30.19
N ASP A 16 -20.34 13.81 -29.63
CA ASP A 16 -21.54 14.07 -28.84
C ASP A 16 -22.81 13.98 -29.68
N ALA A 17 -22.81 14.57 -30.88
CA ALA A 17 -23.92 14.40 -31.83
C ALA A 17 -24.16 12.93 -32.24
N ALA A 18 -23.09 12.15 -32.36
CA ALA A 18 -23.18 10.72 -32.69
C ALA A 18 -23.73 9.86 -31.54
N LYS A 19 -23.46 10.22 -30.27
CA LYS A 19 -24.01 9.53 -29.09
C LYS A 19 -25.53 9.67 -29.02
N GLU A 20 -26.07 10.84 -29.36
CA GLU A 20 -27.52 11.11 -29.31
C GLU A 20 -28.32 10.29 -30.34
N THR A 21 -27.69 9.89 -31.44
CA THR A 21 -28.32 9.14 -32.53
C THR A 21 -27.97 7.66 -32.53
N ALA A 22 -27.26 7.18 -31.49
CA ALA A 22 -26.85 5.80 -31.38
C ALA A 22 -28.07 4.86 -31.30
N SER A 23 -28.23 4.03 -32.32
CA SER A 23 -29.26 3.00 -32.36
C SER A 23 -28.92 1.90 -31.35
N LEU A 24 -29.92 1.41 -30.61
CA LEU A 24 -29.70 0.23 -29.76
C LEU A 24 -29.25 -0.96 -30.64
N PRO A 25 -28.18 -1.69 -30.25
CA PRO A 25 -27.80 -2.92 -30.92
C PRO A 25 -28.96 -3.92 -30.95
N SER A 26 -29.07 -4.70 -32.03
CA SER A 26 -30.09 -5.76 -32.08
C SER A 26 -29.83 -6.81 -30.99
N SER A 27 -30.90 -7.41 -30.47
CA SER A 27 -30.81 -8.46 -29.46
C SER A 27 -30.02 -9.68 -29.95
N ASP A 28 -30.14 -10.00 -31.24
CA ASP A 28 -29.41 -11.10 -31.88
C ASP A 28 -27.90 -10.83 -31.89
N LEU A 29 -27.48 -9.63 -32.29
CA LEU A 29 -26.07 -9.20 -32.24
C LEU A 29 -25.53 -9.29 -30.80
N MET A 30 -26.27 -8.78 -29.82
CA MET A 30 -25.86 -8.90 -28.41
C MET A 30 -25.71 -10.35 -27.96
N SER A 31 -26.61 -11.24 -28.36
CA SER A 31 -26.49 -12.66 -28.03
C SER A 31 -25.21 -13.28 -28.61
N GLN A 32 -24.83 -12.87 -29.82
CA GLN A 32 -23.65 -13.36 -30.51
C GLN A 32 -22.38 -12.82 -29.85
N VAL A 33 -22.35 -11.53 -29.51
CA VAL A 33 -21.25 -10.89 -28.77
C VAL A 33 -21.07 -11.56 -27.40
N MET A 34 -22.15 -11.86 -26.67
CA MET A 34 -22.05 -12.56 -25.38
C MET A 34 -21.50 -13.98 -25.54
N ARG A 35 -21.90 -14.70 -26.59
CA ARG A 35 -21.36 -16.03 -26.89
C ARG A 35 -19.86 -15.98 -27.18
N ASP A 36 -19.43 -15.02 -27.98
CA ASP A 36 -18.02 -14.83 -28.33
C ASP A 36 -17.19 -14.42 -27.10
N ALA A 37 -17.70 -13.47 -26.30
CA ALA A 37 -17.08 -13.06 -25.05
C ALA A 37 -16.90 -14.24 -24.08
N MET A 38 -17.90 -15.12 -23.95
CA MET A 38 -17.78 -16.34 -23.14
C MET A 38 -16.72 -17.30 -23.68
N ALA A 39 -16.63 -17.47 -25.01
CA ALA A 39 -15.61 -18.32 -25.64
C ALA A 39 -14.19 -17.77 -25.41
N VAL A 40 -14.01 -16.46 -25.53
CA VAL A 40 -12.73 -15.78 -25.24
C VAL A 40 -12.40 -15.86 -23.75
N GLN A 41 -13.38 -15.63 -22.85
CA GLN A 41 -13.19 -15.76 -21.40
C GLN A 41 -12.78 -17.18 -21.00
N ALA A 42 -13.33 -18.20 -21.64
CA ALA A 42 -12.90 -19.59 -21.41
C ALA A 42 -11.42 -19.80 -21.74
N GLY A 43 -10.86 -19.07 -22.72
CA GLY A 43 -9.44 -19.07 -23.05
C GLY A 43 -8.55 -18.29 -22.07
N PHE A 44 -9.13 -17.38 -21.28
CA PHE A 44 -8.42 -16.65 -20.21
C PHE A 44 -8.45 -17.39 -18.87
N ALA A 45 -9.06 -18.58 -18.78
CA ALA A 45 -8.96 -19.41 -17.60
C ALA A 45 -7.49 -19.73 -17.34
N VAL A 46 -6.89 -19.02 -16.37
CA VAL A 46 -5.55 -19.31 -15.89
C VAL A 46 -5.60 -20.77 -15.42
N PRO A 47 -4.79 -21.67 -16.00
CA PRO A 47 -4.76 -23.05 -15.53
C PRO A 47 -4.53 -23.02 -14.03
N PRO A 48 -5.21 -23.87 -13.23
CA PRO A 48 -4.95 -23.93 -11.81
C PRO A 48 -3.45 -24.16 -11.65
N VAL A 49 -2.73 -23.12 -11.24
CA VAL A 49 -1.31 -23.23 -10.95
C VAL A 49 -1.28 -24.21 -9.81
N GLU A 50 -0.76 -25.42 -10.05
CA GLU A 50 -0.55 -26.41 -9.01
C GLU A 50 0.01 -25.67 -7.80
N ALA A 51 -0.71 -25.74 -6.68
CA ALA A 51 -0.34 -25.02 -5.49
C ALA A 51 0.94 -25.66 -4.95
N ARG A 52 2.07 -25.27 -5.53
CA ARG A 52 3.38 -25.59 -5.00
C ARG A 52 3.38 -25.04 -3.58
N PRO A 53 3.82 -25.82 -2.56
CA PRO A 53 3.88 -25.32 -1.20
C PRO A 53 4.66 -24.00 -1.21
N ARG A 54 3.94 -22.90 -1.02
CA ARG A 54 4.51 -21.56 -1.03
C ARG A 54 5.23 -21.41 0.29
N GLY A 55 6.49 -20.98 0.25
CA GLY A 55 7.22 -20.70 1.49
C GLY A 55 6.49 -19.64 2.31
N ILE A 56 6.58 -19.71 3.64
CA ILE A 56 5.92 -18.80 4.59
C ILE A 56 6.13 -17.33 4.19
N TRP A 57 7.32 -16.98 3.69
CA TRP A 57 7.65 -15.65 3.19
C TRP A 57 6.80 -15.22 1.99
N GLN A 58 6.56 -16.10 1.02
CA GLN A 58 5.73 -15.79 -0.15
C GLN A 58 4.27 -15.57 0.23
N GLU A 59 3.79 -16.30 1.24
CA GLU A 59 2.45 -16.13 1.78
C GLU A 59 2.34 -14.78 2.52
N LEU A 60 3.34 -14.43 3.32
CA LEU A 60 3.42 -13.13 3.99
C LEU A 60 3.45 -11.97 2.98
N PHE A 61 4.26 -12.06 1.92
CA PHE A 61 4.27 -11.06 0.84
C PHE A 61 2.90 -10.93 0.17
N ARG A 62 2.18 -12.05 -0.02
CA ARG A 62 0.85 -12.03 -0.64
C ARG A 62 -0.21 -11.43 0.28
N VAL A 63 -0.18 -11.75 1.57
CA VAL A 63 -1.10 -11.18 2.58
C VAL A 63 -0.88 -9.68 2.73
N LEU A 64 0.38 -9.23 2.69
CA LEU A 64 0.72 -7.82 2.82
C LEU A 64 0.38 -6.98 1.57
N GLY A 65 -0.03 -7.58 0.45
CA GLY A 65 -0.39 -6.84 -0.78
C GLY A 65 0.73 -6.75 -1.82
N GLY A 66 1.80 -7.53 -1.65
CA GLY A 66 2.87 -7.69 -2.62
C GLY A 66 3.95 -6.60 -2.55
N TRP A 67 4.56 -6.33 -3.71
CA TRP A 67 5.71 -5.42 -3.83
C TRP A 67 5.44 -3.96 -3.43
N PRO A 68 4.26 -3.36 -3.68
CA PRO A 68 4.00 -1.96 -3.30
C PRO A 68 4.12 -1.72 -1.79
N THR A 69 3.61 -2.64 -0.98
CA THR A 69 3.64 -2.52 0.49
C THR A 69 5.05 -2.64 1.04
N MET A 70 5.87 -3.50 0.44
CA MET A 70 7.27 -3.66 0.79
C MET A 70 8.11 -2.45 0.42
N ALA A 71 7.85 -1.84 -0.74
CA ALA A 71 8.47 -0.58 -1.12
C ALA A 71 8.10 0.54 -0.14
N GLY A 72 6.84 0.59 0.30
CA GLY A 72 6.40 1.50 1.35
C GLY A 72 7.12 1.26 2.68
N LEU A 73 7.20 0.01 3.15
CA LEU A 73 7.90 -0.38 4.38
C LEU A 73 9.39 -0.01 4.33
N ALA A 74 10.06 -0.31 3.21
CA ALA A 74 11.46 0.05 3.02
C ALA A 74 11.66 1.57 3.04
N THR A 75 10.78 2.32 2.39
CA THR A 75 10.83 3.78 2.38
C THR A 75 10.59 4.35 3.78
N ALA A 76 9.64 3.82 4.53
CA ALA A 76 9.39 4.21 5.92
C ALA A 76 10.60 3.91 6.83
N ALA A 77 11.26 2.76 6.64
CA ALA A 77 12.48 2.43 7.38
C ALA A 77 13.62 3.41 7.06
N VAL A 78 13.85 3.73 5.78
CA VAL A 78 14.85 4.72 5.36
C VAL A 78 14.52 6.11 5.92
N ALA A 79 13.25 6.52 5.87
CA ALA A 79 12.80 7.79 6.45
C ALA A 79 13.02 7.83 7.97
N GLY A 80 12.72 6.73 8.68
CA GLY A 80 12.99 6.61 10.12
C GLY A 80 14.48 6.75 10.45
N VAL A 81 15.35 6.08 9.69
CA VAL A 81 16.81 6.22 9.84
C VAL A 81 17.26 7.64 9.54
N TRP A 82 16.75 8.27 8.49
CA TRP A 82 17.08 9.66 8.14
C TRP A 82 16.69 10.65 9.24
N ILE A 83 15.45 10.56 9.74
CA ILE A 83 14.94 11.44 10.81
C ILE A 83 15.72 11.20 12.12
N GLY A 84 16.05 9.95 12.44
CA GLY A 84 16.83 9.62 13.64
C GLY A 84 18.27 10.10 13.58
N ALA A 85 18.92 10.04 12.41
CA ALA A 85 20.29 10.49 12.24
C ALA A 85 20.43 12.02 12.24
N PHE A 86 19.41 12.73 11.75
CA PHE A 86 19.38 14.19 11.68
C PHE A 86 18.15 14.71 12.43
N PRO A 87 18.15 14.63 13.78
CA PRO A 87 17.01 15.08 14.57
C PRO A 87 16.79 16.58 14.30
N PRO A 88 15.63 16.98 13.76
CA PRO A 88 15.34 18.38 13.53
C PRO A 88 15.31 19.17 14.84
N GLY A 89 15.80 20.42 14.80
CA GLY A 89 16.03 21.24 16.00
C GLY A 89 14.80 21.59 16.84
N PHE A 90 13.58 21.29 16.37
CA PHE A 90 12.33 21.48 17.13
C PHE A 90 11.92 20.25 17.96
N LEU A 91 12.57 19.09 17.77
CA LEU A 91 12.30 17.88 18.56
C LEU A 91 12.53 18.05 20.07
N PRO A 92 13.57 18.78 20.55
CA PRO A 92 13.78 19.03 21.97
C PRO A 92 12.67 19.85 22.65
N ASP A 93 12.06 20.76 21.90
CA ASP A 93 10.93 21.55 22.39
C ASP A 93 9.63 20.75 22.38
N LEU A 94 9.42 19.93 21.34
CA LEU A 94 8.26 19.02 21.27
C LEU A 94 8.31 17.92 22.33
N GLN A 95 9.49 17.33 22.60
CA GLN A 95 9.62 16.33 23.67
C GLN A 95 9.33 16.98 25.04
N ALA A 96 9.80 18.21 25.29
CA ALA A 96 9.56 18.91 26.56
C ALA A 96 8.06 19.24 26.72
N ALA A 97 7.41 19.71 25.64
CA ALA A 97 6.00 20.04 25.63
C ALA A 97 5.08 18.80 25.73
N TYR A 98 5.48 17.65 25.18
CA TYR A 98 4.63 16.45 25.11
C TYR A 98 4.89 15.45 26.25
N LEU A 99 6.14 15.30 26.69
CA LEU A 99 6.51 14.40 27.79
C LEU A 99 6.53 15.12 29.16
N GLY A 100 6.47 16.45 29.19
CA GLY A 100 6.50 17.22 30.43
C GLY A 100 7.78 16.94 31.22
N ALA A 101 8.94 17.22 30.62
CA ALA A 101 10.22 17.02 31.28
C ALA A 101 10.72 18.33 31.90
N ASP A 102 10.26 18.63 33.11
CA ASP A 102 11.09 19.38 34.07
C ASP A 102 12.03 18.36 34.72
N ASP A 103 13.32 18.45 34.38
CA ASP A 103 14.49 17.82 34.99
C ASP A 103 14.26 16.67 36.01
N ALA A 104 14.09 15.44 35.51
CA ALA A 104 14.71 14.25 36.10
C ALA A 104 14.40 13.04 35.22
N ALA A 105 15.25 12.81 34.21
CA ALA A 105 15.52 11.44 33.82
C ALA A 105 16.05 10.73 35.07
N TYR A 106 15.15 10.09 35.84
CA TYR A 106 15.55 9.12 36.85
C TYR A 106 16.31 8.05 36.09
N LEU A 107 17.64 8.12 36.15
CA LEU A 107 18.51 7.03 35.77
C LEU A 107 18.09 5.86 36.67
N ILE A 108 17.32 4.92 36.13
CA ILE A 108 17.16 3.63 36.76
C ILE A 108 18.52 2.96 36.59
N ASP A 109 19.34 3.08 37.63
CA ASP A 109 20.55 2.29 37.75
C ASP A 109 20.13 0.81 37.75
N THR A 110 20.38 0.15 36.62
CA THR A 110 20.08 -1.25 36.39
C THR A 110 21.36 -2.09 36.44
N ALA A 111 22.29 -1.81 37.35
CA ALA A 111 23.26 -2.74 37.95
C ALA A 111 24.23 -1.96 38.86
N ALA A 112 24.43 -2.25 40.14
CA ALA A 112 25.03 -3.51 40.61
C ALA A 112 25.11 -3.58 42.15
N ASP A 113 23.99 -3.69 42.85
CA ASP A 113 24.00 -4.27 44.19
C ASP A 113 22.73 -5.11 44.40
N GLY A 114 22.80 -6.34 43.90
CA GLY A 114 21.77 -7.36 44.05
C GLY A 114 21.78 -7.98 45.44
N GLY A 115 21.63 -7.18 46.48
CA GLY A 115 21.41 -7.63 47.85
C GLY A 115 19.95 -7.58 48.23
N PHE A 116 19.14 -8.56 47.80
CA PHE A 116 17.90 -8.86 48.51
C PHE A 116 18.29 -9.60 49.79
N ASP A 117 18.39 -8.89 50.92
CA ASP A 117 18.55 -9.51 52.22
C ASP A 117 17.22 -10.12 52.66
N LEU A 118 17.00 -11.34 52.18
CA LEU A 118 15.97 -12.25 52.66
C LEU A 118 16.68 -13.31 53.50
N VAL A 119 16.94 -13.03 54.77
CA VAL A 119 16.95 -13.99 55.90
C VAL A 119 17.44 -13.25 57.15
N GLU A 120 16.49 -12.85 58.00
CA GLU A 120 16.71 -12.82 59.45
C GLU A 120 15.51 -13.47 60.14
N GLU A 121 15.36 -14.76 59.88
CA GLU A 121 14.65 -15.70 60.75
C GLU A 121 15.68 -16.76 61.17
N ALA A 122 16.28 -16.56 62.35
CA ALA A 122 16.70 -17.57 63.33
C ALA A 122 17.77 -16.98 64.26
N ILE A 123 17.36 -16.55 65.46
CA ILE A 123 17.66 -17.18 66.77
C ILE A 123 16.80 -16.50 67.83
#